data_AF-E7GL54-F1
#
_entry.id   AF-E7GL54-F1
#
_cell.length_a   1.000
_cell.length_b   1.000
_cell.length_c   1.000
_cell.angle_alpha   90.00
_cell.angle_beta   90.00
_cell.angle_gamma   90.00
#
_symmetry.space_group_name_H-M   'P 1'
#
loop_
_entity.id
_entity.type
_entity.pdbx_description
1 polymer ?
#
loop_
_entity_poly.entity_id
_entity_poly.type
_entity_poly.pdbx_seq_one_letter_code
_entity_poly.pdbx_strand_id
1 'polypeptide(L)' 'MLQPVNGIIDVHAHIIPKADDGSRYLGETRFMLKEAYAQGIRSVIATPHYLHRHNKMSAGQILDALEKVKKWQAKLPRI' A
#
# COMPACT_ATOMS: atom_id res chain seq x y z
N MET A 1 28.24 10.72 -3.74
CA MET A 1 26.77 10.82 -3.78
C MET A 1 26.26 9.60 -4.53
N LEU A 2 25.51 8.72 -3.87
CA LEU A 2 24.83 7.63 -4.57
C LEU A 2 23.75 8.26 -5.46
N GLN A 3 23.71 7.88 -6.74
CA GLN A 3 22.66 8.34 -7.63
C GLN A 3 21.30 7.88 -7.10
N PRO A 4 20.21 8.64 -7.34
CA PRO A 4 18.88 8.15 -7.01
C PRO A 4 18.62 6.85 -7.77
N VAL A 5 18.45 5.78 -7.00
CA VAL A 5 18.00 4.48 -7.49
C VAL A 5 16.58 4.65 -8.02
N ASN A 6 16.46 4.77 -9.35
CA ASN A 6 15.17 4.82 -10.02
C ASN A 6 14.58 3.41 -10.08
N GLY A 7 13.32 3.26 -9.69
CA GLY A 7 12.54 2.05 -9.96
C GLY A 7 12.58 0.95 -8.89
N ILE A 8 12.82 1.27 -7.62
CA ILE A 8 12.62 0.28 -6.54
C ILE A 8 11.14 -0.10 -6.47
N ILE A 9 10.88 -1.42 -6.49
CA ILE A 9 9.56 -2.01 -6.31
C ILE A 9 9.54 -2.73 -4.97
N ASP A 10 8.67 -2.28 -4.07
CA ASP A 10 8.37 -3.03 -2.86
C ASP A 10 7.33 -4.10 -3.19
N VAL A 11 7.74 -5.35 -3.03
CA VAL A 11 6.91 -6.52 -3.37
C VAL A 11 6.08 -7.04 -2.21
N HIS A 12 6.25 -6.48 -1.01
CA HIS A 12 5.55 -6.95 0.18
C HIS A 12 5.23 -5.81 1.15
N ALA A 13 3.97 -5.35 1.13
CA ALA A 13 3.52 -4.27 2.00
C ALA A 13 2.07 -4.42 2.47
N HIS A 14 1.87 -4.17 3.76
CA HIS A 14 0.57 -4.21 4.44
C HIS A 14 -0.14 -2.85 4.41
N ILE A 15 -0.32 -2.31 3.19
CA ILE A 15 -0.86 -0.96 2.99
C ILE A 15 -2.38 -0.89 2.87
N ILE A 16 -3.10 -2.03 2.82
CA ILE A 16 -4.56 -2.03 2.70
C ILE A 16 -5.18 -1.71 4.06
N PRO A 17 -5.95 -0.60 4.18
CA PRO A 17 -6.49 -0.20 5.46
C PRO A 17 -7.50 -1.21 6.00
N LYS A 18 -7.31 -1.62 7.27
CA LYS A 18 -8.15 -2.55 8.05
C LYS A 18 -8.12 -4.02 7.60
N ALA A 19 -7.30 -4.37 6.60
CA ALA A 19 -7.24 -5.74 6.09
C ALA A 19 -6.65 -6.72 7.11
N ASP A 20 -5.63 -6.28 7.85
CA ASP A 20 -4.85 -7.11 8.75
C ASP A 20 -4.27 -6.29 9.91
N ASP A 21 -3.03 -6.55 10.29
CA ASP A 21 -2.21 -5.91 11.32
C ASP A 21 -1.34 -4.76 10.80
N GLY A 22 -1.41 -4.43 9.50
CA GLY A 22 -0.79 -3.24 8.93
C GLY A 22 -1.59 -1.96 9.16
N SER A 23 -1.91 -1.25 8.08
CA SER A 23 -2.63 0.04 8.15
C SER A 23 -4.01 -0.09 8.81
N ARG A 24 -4.29 0.74 9.82
CA ARG A 24 -5.58 0.74 10.57
C ARG A 24 -6.65 1.62 9.91
N TYR A 25 -6.24 2.62 9.13
CA TYR A 25 -7.14 3.53 8.42
C TYR A 25 -6.42 4.19 7.25
N LEU A 26 -7.18 4.79 6.33
CA LEU A 26 -6.62 5.34 5.09
C LEU A 26 -5.51 6.37 5.32
N GLY A 27 -5.52 7.12 6.42
CA GLY A 27 -4.47 8.07 6.76
C GLY A 27 -3.10 7.42 7.00
N GLU A 28 -3.05 6.25 7.64
CA GLU A 28 -1.82 5.50 7.83
C GLU A 28 -1.28 4.94 6.51
N THR A 29 -2.15 4.39 5.66
CA THR A 29 -1.77 3.96 4.30
C THR A 29 -1.09 5.11 3.53
N ARG A 30 -1.65 6.31 3.63
CA ARG A 30 -1.10 7.50 2.96
C ARG A 30 0.26 7.89 3.51
N PHE A 31 0.43 7.81 4.82
CA PHE A 31 1.70 8.08 5.47
C PHE A 31 2.77 7.06 5.02
N MET A 32 2.46 5.76 5.08
CA MET A 32 3.36 4.69 4.64
C MET A 32 3.81 4.86 3.19
N LEU A 33 2.89 5.20 2.27
CA LEU A 33 3.21 5.43 0.86
C LEU A 33 4.09 6.67 0.63
N LYS A 34 3.91 7.73 1.42
CA LYS A 34 4.79 8.91 1.37
C LYS A 34 6.20 8.58 1.84
N GLU A 35 6.32 7.83 2.94
CA GLU A 35 7.61 7.38 3.45
C GLU A 35 8.31 6.45 2.46
N ALA A 36 7.58 5.50 1.87
CA ALA A 36 8.10 4.63 0.82
C ALA A 36 8.64 5.44 -0.38
N TYR A 37 7.90 6.45 -0.83
CA TYR A 37 8.36 7.33 -1.91
C TYR A 37 9.63 8.10 -1.55
N ALA A 38 9.72 8.62 -0.32
CA ALA A 38 10.90 9.31 0.20
C ALA A 38 12.14 8.40 0.27
N GLN A 39 11.94 7.10 0.50
CA GLN A 39 13.00 6.08 0.48
C GLN A 39 13.42 5.62 -0.93
N GLY A 40 12.79 6.15 -1.98
CA GLY A 40 13.11 5.80 -3.37
C GLY A 40 12.22 4.73 -4.00
N ILE A 41 11.22 4.21 -3.27
CA ILE A 41 10.23 3.27 -3.82
C ILE A 41 9.35 3.99 -4.84
N ARG A 42 9.07 3.33 -5.96
CA ARG A 42 8.25 3.86 -7.07
C ARG A 42 7.10 2.94 -7.46
N SER A 43 7.02 1.75 -6.88
CA SER A 43 5.88 0.86 -7.00
C SER A 43 5.76 0.00 -5.76
N VAL A 44 4.53 -0.23 -5.29
CA VAL A 44 4.24 -1.09 -4.14
C VAL A 44 3.21 -2.15 -4.55
N ILE A 45 3.51 -3.41 -4.27
CA ILE A 45 2.56 -4.51 -4.39
C ILE A 45 1.93 -4.73 -3.01
N ALA A 46 0.62 -4.49 -2.90
CA ALA A 46 -0.10 -4.71 -1.66
C ALA A 46 -0.27 -6.22 -1.41
N THR A 47 0.25 -6.71 -0.30
CA THR A 47 0.23 -8.14 0.08
C THR A 47 -0.30 -8.32 1.50
N PRO A 48 -1.55 -7.92 1.79
CA PRO A 48 -2.11 -8.10 3.12
C PRO A 48 -2.22 -9.59 3.47
N HIS A 49 -2.22 -9.90 4.76
CA HIS A 49 -2.53 -11.24 5.24
C HIS A 49 -3.90 -11.69 4.73
N TYR A 50 -3.95 -12.88 4.12
CA TYR A 50 -5.20 -13.48 3.66
C TYR A 50 -5.20 -15.01 3.88
N LEU A 51 -5.85 -15.45 4.96
CA LEU A 51 -6.05 -16.85 5.30
C LEU A 51 -7.52 -17.24 5.10
N HIS A 52 -7.78 -18.29 4.30
CA HIS A 52 -9.14 -18.73 4.01
C HIS A 52 -9.99 -18.88 5.28
N ARG A 53 -11.13 -18.17 5.34
CA ARG A 53 -12.10 -18.12 6.47
C ARG A 53 -11.64 -17.43 7.77
N HIS A 54 -10.43 -16.87 7.83
CA HIS A 54 -9.91 -16.22 9.05
C HIS A 54 -9.49 -14.75 8.82
N ASN A 55 -10.15 -14.06 7.88
CA ASN A 55 -9.80 -12.70 7.49
C ASN A 55 -10.73 -11.65 8.10
N LYS A 56 -10.19 -10.46 8.37
CA LYS A 56 -10.98 -9.28 8.74
C LYS A 56 -11.80 -8.73 7.57
N MET A 57 -11.37 -8.99 6.34
CA MET A 57 -12.00 -8.51 5.10
C MET A 57 -12.11 -9.64 4.07
N SER A 58 -13.20 -9.65 3.31
CA SER A 58 -13.32 -10.49 2.11
C SER A 58 -12.37 -10.00 1.00
N ALA A 59 -12.11 -10.84 -0.01
CA ALA A 59 -11.29 -10.44 -1.15
C ALA A 59 -11.89 -9.23 -1.88
N GLY A 60 -13.22 -9.19 -2.04
CA GLY A 60 -13.92 -8.04 -2.62
C GLY A 60 -13.72 -6.76 -1.81
N GLN A 61 -13.83 -6.84 -0.47
CA GLN A 61 -13.59 -5.68 0.39
C GLN A 61 -12.13 -5.17 0.31
N ILE A 62 -11.15 -6.08 0.16
CA ILE A 62 -9.74 -5.72 -0.03
C ILE A 62 -9.55 -4.98 -1.36
N LEU A 63 -10.17 -5.47 -2.43
CA LEU A 63 -10.13 -4.82 -3.75
C LEU A 63 -10.79 -3.43 -3.71
N ASP A 64 -11.94 -3.29 -3.05
CA ASP A 64 -12.60 -1.99 -2.86
C ASP A 64 -11.74 -0.99 -2.07
N ALA A 65 -11.05 -1.48 -1.03
CA ALA A 65 -10.11 -0.68 -0.26
C ALA A 65 -8.89 -0.26 -1.09
N LEU A 66 -8.34 -1.18 -1.90
CA LEU A 66 -7.25 -0.88 -2.82
C LEU A 66 -7.65 0.21 -3.83
N GLU A 67 -8.86 0.16 -4.38
CA GLU A 67 -9.34 1.20 -5.30
C GLU A 67 -9.46 2.57 -4.63
N LYS A 68 -9.84 2.63 -3.34
CA LYS A 68 -9.81 3.89 -2.57
C LYS A 68 -8.39 4.43 -2.40
N VAL A 69 -7.41 3.55 -2.20
CA VAL A 69 -5.99 3.93 -2.12
C VAL A 69 -5.51 4.47 -3.47
N LYS A 70 -5.78 3.76 -4.57
CA LYS A 70 -5.41 4.19 -5.93
C LYS A 70 -6.05 5.52 -6.33
N LYS A 71 -7.32 5.76 -6.00
CA LYS A 71 -8.02 7.04 -6.23
C LYS A 71 -7.43 8.21 -5.43
N TRP A 72 -6.84 7.93 -4.27
CA TRP A 72 -6.16 8.95 -3.47
C TRP A 72 -4.75 9.23 -3.96
N GLN A 73 -4.02 8.18 -4.36
CA GLN A 73 -2.93 8.30 -5.32
C GLN A 73 -3.52 8.85 -6.65
N ALA A 74 -2.91 8.86 -7.83
CA ALA A 74 -3.43 9.60 -9.00
C ALA A 74 -3.55 11.14 -8.84
N LYS A 75 -3.70 11.68 -7.62
CA LYS A 75 -3.63 13.10 -7.26
C LYS A 75 -2.21 13.54 -6.87
N LEU A 76 -1.24 12.62 -6.85
CA LEU A 76 0.11 12.81 -6.33
C LEU A 76 1.17 12.23 -7.29
N PRO A 77 2.47 12.50 -7.07
CA PRO A 77 3.56 11.82 -7.79
C PRO A 77 3.43 10.30 -7.70
N ARG A 78 3.72 9.59 -8.79
CA ARG A 78 3.50 8.13 -8.87
C ARG A 78 4.41 7.36 -7.91
N ILE A 79 3.75 6.49 -7.14
CA ILE A 79 4.19 5.32 -6.38
C ILE A 79 3.09 4.27 -6.55
#